data_AF-A0A955SF89-F1
#
_entry.id   AF-A0A955SF89-F1
#
_cell.length_a   1.000
_cell.length_b   1.000
_cell.length_c   1.000
_cell.angle_alpha   90.00
_cell.angle_beta   90.00
_cell.angle_gamma   90.00
#
_symmetry.space_group_name_H-M   'P 1'
#
loop_
_entity.id
_entity.type
_entity.pdbx_description
1 polymer ?
#
loop_
_entity_poly.entity_id
_entity_poly.type
_entity_poly.pdbx_seq_one_letter_code
_entity_poly.pdbx_strand_id
1 'polypeptide(L)'
;MVRKSLLLGVLLLSILFTESGFAQKTAKPVGGKVPKPQPVEESKSFPVAQPFTNEYGVEWHPTVDTAIELTVSGPNEVSSKTTFGLETLPYFDFYDENGNLRPDGVYIYELKVIPNIDPSTHQKMEAIRESPNRQELIEEMKAFGELPEETPTQMGSFTFKGHEVIMGDAVNMKTLQSTDMDDPNFDKIIVHNQDVTIQGSECIG
;
A
#
# COMPACT_ATOMS: atom_id res chain seq x y z
N MET A 1 39.07 53.34 2.44
CA MET A 1 37.90 53.83 1.69
C MET A 1 36.74 52.90 2.05
N VAL A 2 35.94 53.16 3.09
CA VAL A 2 34.85 54.15 3.23
C VAL A 2 33.74 53.97 2.19
N ARG A 3 32.65 53.30 2.59
CA ARG A 3 31.23 53.73 2.54
C ARG A 3 30.38 52.57 3.09
N LYS A 4 29.84 52.63 4.30
CA LYS A 4 28.71 53.41 4.86
C LYS A 4 27.33 52.98 4.33
N SER A 5 26.49 52.67 5.32
CA SER A 5 25.03 52.82 5.39
C SER A 5 24.16 51.79 4.68
N LEU A 6 22.94 51.48 5.11
CA LEU A 6 22.10 51.60 6.32
C LEU A 6 20.68 51.35 5.75
N LEU A 7 19.73 50.82 6.55
CA LEU A 7 18.27 50.67 6.36
C LEU A 7 17.91 49.18 6.45
N LEU A 8 17.58 48.60 7.61
CA LEU A 8 16.61 49.00 8.64
C LEU A 8 15.23 49.33 8.03
N GLY A 9 14.45 48.28 7.80
CA GLY A 9 13.04 48.34 7.44
C GLY A 9 12.27 47.34 8.29
N VAL A 10 12.03 47.69 9.55
CA VAL A 10 11.10 47.00 10.45
C VAL A 10 9.70 47.45 10.07
N LEU A 11 8.95 46.60 9.37
CA LEU A 11 7.52 46.83 9.15
C LEU A 11 6.74 46.11 10.24
N LEU A 12 6.38 46.86 11.28
CA LEU A 12 5.41 46.49 12.30
C LEU A 12 4.01 46.50 11.66
N LEU A 13 3.46 45.32 11.37
CA LEU A 13 2.07 45.17 10.96
C LEU A 13 1.20 44.93 12.21
N SER A 14 0.69 46.02 12.77
CA SER A 14 -0.29 46.00 13.86
C SER A 14 -1.65 45.53 13.33
N ILE A 15 -1.98 44.25 13.54
CA ILE A 15 -3.32 43.73 13.26
C ILE A 15 -4.19 44.03 14.48
N LEU A 16 -5.16 44.93 14.28
CA LEU A 16 -6.23 45.24 15.24
C LEU A 16 -7.17 44.03 15.34
N PHE A 17 -7.00 43.26 16.41
CA PHE A 17 -7.95 42.21 16.80
C PHE A 17 -9.23 42.90 17.29
N THR A 18 -10.27 42.85 16.47
CA THR A 18 -11.60 43.39 16.81
C THR A 18 -12.34 42.30 17.57
N GLU A 19 -12.63 42.54 18.84
CA GLU A 19 -13.46 41.68 19.68
C GLU A 19 -14.89 41.60 19.11
N SER A 20 -15.18 40.54 18.38
CA SER A 20 -16.54 40.16 18.02
C SER A 20 -17.16 39.41 19.20
N GLY A 21 -18.08 40.08 19.91
CA GLY A 21 -18.83 39.52 21.02
C GLY A 21 -19.57 38.24 20.64
N PHE A 22 -19.17 37.13 21.26
CA PHE A 22 -19.86 35.86 21.19
C PHE A 22 -21.10 35.91 22.09
N ALA A 23 -22.27 36.17 21.50
CA ALA A 23 -23.54 35.92 22.15
C ALA A 23 -23.74 34.40 22.24
N GLN A 24 -23.58 33.82 23.44
CA GLN A 24 -23.96 32.44 23.73
C GLN A 24 -25.48 32.30 23.62
N LYS A 25 -25.95 31.92 22.43
CA LYS A 25 -27.32 31.49 22.19
C LYS A 25 -27.50 30.12 22.84
N THR A 26 -28.18 30.07 23.97
CA THR A 26 -28.57 28.84 24.66
C THR A 26 -29.47 28.01 23.75
N ALA A 27 -28.89 27.00 23.10
CA ALA A 27 -29.63 26.04 22.30
C ALA A 27 -30.47 25.15 23.22
N LYS A 28 -31.79 25.14 22.98
CA LYS A 28 -32.70 24.15 23.59
C LYS A 28 -32.26 22.74 23.21
N PRO A 29 -32.33 21.76 24.12
CA PRO A 29 -32.08 20.35 23.78
C PRO A 29 -33.17 19.89 22.81
N VAL A 30 -32.82 19.83 21.53
CA VAL A 30 -33.64 19.18 20.51
C VAL A 30 -33.48 17.69 20.75
N GLY A 31 -34.55 17.03 21.21
CA GLY A 31 -34.66 15.58 21.32
C GLY A 31 -34.66 14.93 19.93
N GLY A 32 -33.53 15.01 19.23
CA GLY A 32 -33.29 14.34 17.97
C GLY A 32 -33.15 12.84 18.22
N LYS A 33 -34.03 12.06 17.60
CA LYS A 33 -33.84 10.61 17.49
C LYS A 33 -32.43 10.37 16.95
N VAL A 34 -31.60 9.68 17.73
CA VAL A 34 -30.26 9.25 17.29
C VAL A 34 -30.45 8.50 15.96
N PRO A 35 -29.87 8.99 14.85
CA PRO A 35 -29.94 8.28 13.58
C PRO A 35 -29.38 6.88 13.81
N LYS A 36 -30.19 5.86 13.51
CA LYS A 36 -29.74 4.47 13.54
C LYS A 36 -28.49 4.39 12.66
N PRO A 37 -27.33 3.90 13.15
CA PRO A 37 -26.13 3.78 12.34
C PRO A 37 -26.48 3.08 11.05
N GLN A 38 -26.27 3.76 9.92
CA GLN A 38 -26.40 3.12 8.63
C GLN A 38 -25.36 1.99 8.59
N PRO A 39 -25.72 0.78 8.12
CA PRO A 39 -24.75 -0.28 7.89
C PRO A 39 -23.61 0.29 7.04
N VAL A 40 -22.38 0.21 7.54
CA VAL A 40 -21.19 0.60 6.78
C VAL A 40 -21.20 -0.28 5.55
N GLU A 41 -21.46 0.28 4.37
CA GLU A 41 -21.42 -0.47 3.13
C GLU A 41 -19.99 -1.02 2.99
N GLU A 42 -19.89 -2.34 3.03
CA GLU A 42 -18.65 -3.08 2.87
C GLU A 42 -18.04 -2.69 1.53
N SER A 43 -17.02 -1.83 1.57
CA SER A 43 -16.35 -1.32 0.38
C SER A 43 -15.77 -2.50 -0.39
N LYS A 44 -16.38 -2.85 -1.53
CA LYS A 44 -15.85 -3.88 -2.42
C LYS A 44 -14.43 -3.49 -2.81
N SER A 45 -13.44 -4.21 -2.27
CA SER A 45 -12.05 -4.08 -2.68
C SER A 45 -11.93 -4.68 -4.08
N PHE A 46 -11.69 -3.83 -5.07
CA PHE A 46 -11.39 -4.29 -6.43
C PHE A 46 -9.94 -4.80 -6.45
N PRO A 47 -9.68 -5.97 -7.07
CA PRO A 47 -8.31 -6.47 -7.22
C PRO A 47 -7.50 -5.50 -8.08
N VAL A 48 -6.23 -5.29 -7.74
CA VAL A 48 -5.26 -4.46 -8.49
C VAL A 48 -4.99 -5.04 -9.88
N ALA A 49 -4.96 -6.36 -10.01
CA ALA A 49 -4.79 -7.05 -11.27
C ALA A 49 -5.37 -8.47 -11.24
N GLN A 50 -5.70 -9.00 -12.42
CA GLN A 50 -6.13 -10.40 -12.58
C GLN A 50 -4.95 -11.26 -13.07
N PRO A 51 -4.60 -12.36 -12.38
CA PRO A 51 -3.54 -13.25 -12.83
C PRO A 51 -3.99 -14.16 -13.98
N PHE A 52 -3.10 -14.40 -14.92
CA PHE A 52 -3.23 -15.34 -16.03
C PHE A 52 -1.95 -16.18 -16.11
N THR A 53 -2.10 -17.49 -16.29
CA THR A 53 -0.98 -18.41 -16.46
C THR A 53 -0.79 -18.73 -17.94
N ASN A 54 0.46 -18.77 -18.38
CA ASN A 54 0.82 -19.18 -19.74
C ASN A 54 2.00 -20.17 -19.71
N GLU A 55 2.55 -20.51 -20.88
CA GLU A 55 3.65 -21.49 -20.99
C GLU A 55 5.02 -20.98 -20.50
N TYR A 56 5.16 -19.66 -20.31
CA TYR A 56 6.40 -19.00 -19.90
C TYR A 56 6.38 -18.52 -18.44
N GLY A 57 5.19 -18.30 -17.89
CA GLY A 57 5.07 -17.57 -16.64
C GLY A 57 3.66 -17.33 -16.13
N VAL A 58 3.60 -16.39 -15.19
CA VAL A 58 2.36 -15.75 -14.73
C VAL A 58 2.38 -14.30 -15.16
N GLU A 59 1.30 -13.84 -15.76
CA GLU A 59 1.08 -12.44 -16.14
C GLU A 59 -0.09 -11.88 -15.33
N TRP A 60 0.02 -10.63 -14.90
CA TRP A 60 -1.06 -9.95 -14.20
C TRP A 60 -1.60 -8.84 -15.09
N HIS A 61 -2.90 -8.87 -15.39
CA HIS A 61 -3.58 -7.85 -16.17
C HIS A 61 -4.10 -6.76 -15.22
N PRO A 62 -3.50 -5.55 -15.24
CA PRO A 62 -3.90 -4.48 -14.35
C PRO A 62 -5.36 -4.08 -14.55
N THR A 63 -6.05 -3.79 -13.45
CA THR A 63 -7.37 -3.15 -13.45
C THR A 63 -7.27 -1.64 -13.15
N VAL A 64 -6.05 -1.17 -12.91
CA VAL A 64 -5.70 0.20 -12.53
C VAL A 64 -4.86 0.85 -13.62
N ASP A 65 -5.11 2.14 -13.87
CA ASP A 65 -4.38 2.93 -14.87
C ASP A 65 -3.18 3.65 -14.23
N THR A 66 -2.26 2.90 -13.65
CA THR A 66 -0.99 3.44 -13.12
C THR A 66 0.10 2.39 -13.07
N ALA A 67 1.33 2.80 -12.79
CA ALA A 67 2.46 1.89 -12.63
C ALA A 67 2.26 0.95 -11.44
N ILE A 68 2.77 -0.28 -11.56
CA ILE A 68 2.66 -1.32 -10.53
C ILE A 68 4.04 -1.85 -10.20
N GLU A 69 4.29 -2.05 -8.92
CA GLU A 69 5.45 -2.76 -8.40
C GLU A 69 5.05 -4.18 -8.05
N LEU A 70 5.64 -5.17 -8.71
CA LEU A 70 5.48 -6.58 -8.39
C LEU A 70 6.68 -7.04 -7.56
N THR A 71 6.39 -7.58 -6.38
CA THR A 71 7.36 -8.30 -5.56
C THR A 71 6.96 -9.76 -5.54
N VAL A 72 7.86 -10.67 -5.91
CA VAL A 72 7.65 -12.12 -5.80
C VAL A 72 8.71 -12.70 -4.89
N SER A 73 8.30 -13.45 -3.88
CA SER A 73 9.15 -14.24 -2.99
C SER A 73 8.83 -15.72 -3.15
N GLY A 74 9.85 -16.57 -3.10
CA GLY A 74 9.72 -17.99 -3.35
C GLY A 74 10.72 -18.84 -2.56
N PRO A 75 10.83 -20.13 -2.90
CA PRO A 75 11.77 -21.05 -2.27
C PRO A 75 13.22 -20.55 -2.38
N ASN A 76 14.07 -20.98 -1.46
CA ASN A 76 15.52 -20.70 -1.45
C ASN A 76 15.86 -19.19 -1.43
N GLU A 77 15.07 -18.39 -0.72
CA GLU A 77 15.28 -16.93 -0.58
C GLU A 77 15.22 -16.16 -1.92
N VAL A 78 14.66 -16.79 -2.96
CA VAL A 78 14.44 -16.13 -4.24
C VAL A 78 13.41 -15.02 -4.02
N SER A 79 13.86 -13.78 -4.14
CA SER A 79 12.98 -12.61 -4.15
C SER A 79 13.33 -11.73 -5.36
N SER A 80 12.31 -11.19 -5.99
CA SER A 80 12.45 -10.25 -7.10
C SER A 80 11.47 -9.12 -6.90
N LYS A 81 11.89 -7.92 -7.29
CA LYS A 81 11.12 -6.69 -7.16
C LYS A 81 11.27 -5.89 -8.44
N THR A 82 10.19 -5.77 -9.20
CA THR A 82 10.20 -5.17 -10.54
C THR A 82 9.06 -4.18 -10.68
N THR A 83 9.37 -3.01 -11.24
CA THR A 83 8.38 -1.96 -11.53
C THR A 83 7.96 -2.02 -12.99
N PHE A 84 6.66 -1.96 -13.22
CA PHE A 84 6.02 -2.00 -14.53
C PHE A 84 5.26 -0.68 -14.76
N GLY A 85 5.47 -0.08 -15.93
CA GLY A 85 4.74 1.11 -16.34
C GLY A 85 3.30 0.81 -16.77
N LEU A 86 2.54 1.84 -17.15
CA LEU A 86 1.13 1.74 -17.57
C LEU A 86 0.87 0.78 -18.75
N GLU A 87 1.87 0.58 -19.61
CA GLU A 87 1.74 -0.21 -20.84
C GLU A 87 2.49 -1.55 -20.76
N THR A 88 3.01 -1.91 -19.59
CA THR A 88 3.75 -3.15 -19.38
C THR A 88 3.02 -4.01 -18.38
N LEU A 89 2.69 -5.23 -18.78
CA LEU A 89 2.06 -6.20 -17.88
C LEU A 89 3.09 -6.68 -16.85
N PRO A 90 2.79 -6.65 -15.54
CA PRO A 90 3.58 -7.35 -14.56
C PRO A 90 3.63 -8.84 -14.90
N TYR A 91 4.82 -9.43 -14.85
CA TYR A 91 5.02 -10.84 -15.16
C TYR A 91 6.05 -11.49 -14.24
N PHE A 92 5.95 -12.81 -14.15
CA PHE A 92 6.91 -13.68 -13.49
C PHE A 92 7.27 -14.82 -14.44
N ASP A 93 8.53 -14.86 -14.88
CA ASP A 93 9.05 -15.91 -15.74
C ASP A 93 9.45 -17.16 -14.94
N PHE A 94 9.18 -18.33 -15.51
CA PHE A 94 9.65 -19.62 -14.97
C PHE A 94 11.17 -19.80 -15.04
N TYR A 95 11.83 -19.00 -15.87
CA TYR A 95 13.27 -19.01 -16.01
C TYR A 95 13.86 -17.75 -15.37
N ASP A 96 15.02 -17.90 -14.74
CA ASP A 96 15.80 -16.76 -14.26
C ASP A 96 16.53 -16.06 -15.43
N GLU A 97 17.24 -14.98 -15.13
CA GLU A 97 18.02 -14.22 -16.11
C GLU A 97 19.15 -15.02 -16.77
N ASN A 98 19.56 -16.14 -16.15
CA ASN A 98 20.56 -17.06 -16.68
C ASN A 98 19.95 -18.18 -17.54
N GLY A 99 18.62 -18.21 -17.70
CA GLY A 99 17.90 -19.26 -18.40
C GLY A 99 17.73 -20.55 -17.59
N ASN A 100 18.01 -20.54 -16.28
CA ASN A 100 17.75 -21.69 -15.42
C ASN A 100 16.29 -21.70 -15.01
N LEU A 101 15.70 -22.89 -14.98
CA LEU A 101 14.37 -23.08 -14.41
C LEU A 101 14.39 -22.72 -12.91
N ARG A 102 13.42 -21.92 -12.49
CA ARG A 102 13.23 -21.56 -11.07
C ARG A 102 12.87 -22.80 -10.24
N PRO A 103 13.18 -22.81 -8.93
CA PRO A 103 12.90 -23.98 -8.10
C PRO A 103 11.40 -24.20 -7.93
N ASP A 104 11.00 -25.46 -7.91
CA ASP A 104 9.66 -25.89 -7.53
C ASP A 104 9.32 -25.41 -6.10
N GLY A 105 8.07 -25.01 -5.89
CA GLY A 105 7.54 -24.68 -4.58
C GLY A 105 6.47 -23.60 -4.60
N VAL A 106 6.20 -23.06 -3.41
CA VAL A 106 5.19 -22.02 -3.21
C VAL A 106 5.84 -20.65 -3.34
N TYR A 107 5.26 -19.82 -4.19
CA TYR A 107 5.61 -18.42 -4.39
C TYR A 107 4.52 -17.53 -3.82
N ILE A 108 4.91 -16.42 -3.21
CA ILE A 108 4.04 -15.37 -2.71
C ILE A 108 4.32 -14.13 -3.56
N TYR A 109 3.27 -13.46 -4.00
CA TYR A 109 3.39 -12.21 -4.73
C TYR A 109 2.69 -11.07 -4.00
N GLU A 110 3.21 -9.86 -4.20
CA GLU A 110 2.62 -8.59 -3.80
C GLU A 110 2.62 -7.66 -5.03
N LEU A 111 1.45 -7.15 -5.38
CA LEU A 111 1.27 -6.08 -6.36
C LEU A 111 0.93 -4.80 -5.62
N LYS A 112 1.83 -3.82 -5.70
CA LYS A 112 1.65 -2.52 -5.09
C LYS A 112 1.46 -1.45 -6.16
N VAL A 113 0.37 -0.71 -6.05
CA VAL A 113 0.07 0.41 -6.94
C VAL A 113 1.03 1.55 -6.64
N ILE A 114 1.74 2.03 -7.66
CA ILE A 114 2.55 3.25 -7.57
C ILE A 114 1.65 4.42 -7.99
N PRO A 115 1.32 5.34 -7.08
CA PRO A 115 0.46 6.46 -7.41
C PRO A 115 1.15 7.40 -8.39
N ASN A 116 0.39 7.90 -9.36
CA ASN A 116 0.84 8.96 -10.24
C ASN A 116 0.81 10.29 -9.47
N ILE A 117 1.97 10.68 -8.93
CA ILE A 117 2.13 11.94 -8.20
C ILE A 117 2.53 13.03 -9.21
N ASP A 118 1.86 14.17 -9.16
CA ASP A 118 2.21 15.27 -10.06
C ASP A 118 3.62 15.82 -9.78
N PRO A 119 4.33 16.37 -10.78
CA PRO A 119 5.70 16.85 -10.60
C PRO A 119 5.86 17.93 -9.52
N SER A 120 4.82 18.74 -9.25
CA SER A 120 4.88 19.78 -8.22
C SER A 120 4.84 19.17 -6.82
N THR A 121 4.01 18.15 -6.61
CA THR A 121 3.97 17.36 -5.37
C THR A 121 5.27 16.59 -5.17
N HIS A 122 5.89 16.08 -6.24
CA HIS A 122 7.22 15.47 -6.15
C HIS A 122 8.29 16.47 -5.68
N GLN A 123 8.27 17.71 -6.18
CA GLN A 123 9.21 18.75 -5.71
C GLN A 123 8.97 19.11 -4.24
N LYS A 124 7.71 19.21 -3.81
CA LYS A 124 7.38 19.39 -2.39
C LYS A 124 7.90 18.25 -1.53
N MET A 125 7.74 17.00 -1.98
CA MET A 125 8.27 15.83 -1.28
C MET A 125 9.79 15.85 -1.14
N GLU A 126 10.53 16.23 -2.18
CA GLU A 126 11.98 16.39 -2.10
C GLU A 126 12.38 17.51 -1.12
N ALA A 127 11.66 18.65 -1.13
CA ALA A 127 11.91 19.73 -0.17
C ALA A 127 11.60 19.32 1.28
N ILE A 128 10.59 18.47 1.48
CA ILE A 128 10.19 17.94 2.79
C ILE A 128 11.21 16.94 3.32
N ARG A 129 11.92 16.22 2.46
CA ARG A 129 12.90 15.19 2.85
C ARG A 129 14.01 15.73 3.75
N GLU A 130 14.43 16.97 3.51
CA GLU A 130 15.48 17.67 4.27
C GLU A 130 14.92 18.52 5.44
N SER A 131 13.61 18.52 5.66
CA SER A 131 12.95 19.34 6.69
C SER A 131 12.93 18.62 8.05
N PRO A 132 13.22 19.32 9.16
CA PRO A 132 13.07 18.76 10.50
C PRO A 132 11.60 18.44 10.86
N ASN A 133 10.64 19.08 10.18
CA ASN A 133 9.20 18.90 10.40
C ASN A 133 8.58 17.97 9.35
N ARG A 134 9.36 17.01 8.83
CA ARG A 134 8.96 16.14 7.72
C ARG A 134 7.60 15.47 7.94
N GLN A 135 7.36 14.93 9.13
CA GLN A 135 6.14 14.17 9.43
C GLN A 135 4.88 15.06 9.36
N GLU A 136 4.92 16.25 9.98
CA GLU A 136 3.81 17.21 9.97
C GLU A 136 3.47 17.65 8.54
N LEU A 137 4.48 17.89 7.70
CA LEU A 137 4.29 18.29 6.32
C LEU A 137 3.72 17.17 5.44
N ILE A 138 4.07 15.91 5.70
CA ILE A 138 3.47 14.75 5.01
C ILE A 138 2.00 14.60 5.40
N GLU A 139 1.68 14.75 6.68
CA GLU A 139 0.29 14.68 7.17
C GLU A 139 -0.56 15.81 6.61
N GLU A 140 0.01 17.02 6.50
CA GLU A 140 -0.62 18.16 5.86
C GLU A 140 -0.90 17.87 4.36
N MET A 141 0.07 17.35 3.62
CA MET A 141 -0.10 16.99 2.20
C MET A 141 -1.15 15.90 2.00
N LYS A 142 -1.21 14.90 2.89
CA LYS A 142 -2.27 13.88 2.89
C LYS A 142 -3.63 14.51 3.17
N ALA A 143 -3.73 15.38 4.18
CA ALA A 143 -4.97 16.07 4.53
C ALA A 143 -5.50 16.98 3.41
N PHE A 144 -4.62 17.54 2.58
CA PHE A 144 -4.97 18.29 1.38
C PHE A 144 -5.22 17.44 0.14
N GLY A 145 -5.05 16.11 0.22
CA GLY A 145 -5.24 15.18 -0.89
C GLY A 145 -4.14 15.24 -1.95
N GLU A 146 -3.00 15.84 -1.65
CA GLU A 146 -1.83 15.87 -2.55
C GLU A 146 -1.12 14.51 -2.58
N LEU A 147 -1.19 13.76 -1.48
CA LEU A 147 -0.69 12.39 -1.39
C LEU A 147 -1.84 11.43 -1.11
N PRO A 148 -1.88 10.27 -1.79
CA PRO A 148 -2.85 9.24 -1.44
C PRO A 148 -2.59 8.77 0.00
N GLU A 149 -3.66 8.64 0.77
CA GLU A 149 -3.58 8.15 2.16
C GLU A 149 -3.06 6.71 2.19
N GLU A 150 -3.49 5.90 1.22
CA GLU A 150 -3.16 4.49 1.09
C GLU A 150 -2.88 4.13 -0.37
N THR A 151 -1.86 3.30 -0.59
CA THR A 151 -1.60 2.70 -1.90
C THR A 151 -2.29 1.34 -1.95
N PRO A 152 -3.20 1.09 -2.91
CA PRO A 152 -3.80 -0.22 -3.06
C PRO A 152 -2.74 -1.30 -3.24
N THR A 153 -2.88 -2.39 -2.49
CA THR A 153 -2.00 -3.56 -2.56
C THR A 153 -2.85 -4.82 -2.72
N GLN A 154 -2.38 -5.75 -3.56
CA GLN A 154 -2.96 -7.08 -3.71
C GLN A 154 -1.87 -8.12 -3.42
N MET A 155 -2.20 -9.12 -2.61
CA MET A 155 -1.30 -10.23 -2.32
C MET A 155 -1.92 -11.54 -2.80
N GLY A 156 -1.08 -12.54 -3.01
CA GLY A 156 -1.55 -13.90 -3.27
C GLY A 156 -0.39 -14.88 -3.32
N SER A 157 -0.70 -16.11 -3.68
CA SER A 157 0.31 -17.14 -3.85
C SER A 157 0.00 -18.01 -5.07
N PHE A 158 1.02 -18.72 -5.53
CA PHE A 158 0.89 -19.77 -6.52
C PHE A 158 1.93 -20.86 -6.25
N THR A 159 1.63 -22.09 -6.65
CA THR A 159 2.59 -23.19 -6.61
C THR A 159 3.15 -23.42 -8.00
N PHE A 160 4.47 -23.45 -8.11
CA PHE A 160 5.19 -23.80 -9.33
C PHE A 160 5.78 -25.21 -9.19
N LYS A 161 5.53 -26.07 -10.18
CA LYS A 161 6.05 -27.44 -10.19
C LYS A 161 6.39 -27.88 -11.62
N GLY A 162 7.68 -28.01 -11.91
CA GLY A 162 8.20 -28.30 -13.25
C GLY A 162 7.92 -27.14 -14.21
N HIS A 163 6.76 -27.16 -14.87
CA HIS A 163 6.31 -26.13 -15.82
C HIS A 163 4.83 -25.77 -15.63
N GLU A 164 4.23 -26.25 -14.54
CA GLU A 164 2.82 -26.02 -14.22
C GLU A 164 2.72 -25.01 -13.09
N VAL A 165 1.77 -24.08 -13.22
CA VAL A 165 1.39 -23.14 -12.18
C VAL A 165 -0.02 -23.43 -11.70
N ILE A 166 -0.15 -23.60 -10.40
CA ILE A 166 -1.44 -23.70 -9.72
C ILE A 166 -1.62 -22.41 -8.92
N MET A 167 -2.53 -21.55 -9.37
CA MET A 167 -2.86 -20.30 -8.68
C MET A 167 -3.54 -20.62 -7.34
N GLY A 168 -3.03 -20.02 -6.26
CA GLY A 168 -3.72 -19.99 -4.97
C GLY A 168 -4.75 -18.87 -4.93
N ASP A 169 -5.43 -18.76 -3.80
CA ASP A 169 -6.38 -17.67 -3.57
C ASP A 169 -5.65 -16.32 -3.50
N ALA A 170 -6.12 -15.34 -4.27
CA ALA A 170 -5.69 -13.97 -4.13
C ALA A 170 -6.33 -13.35 -2.89
N VAL A 171 -5.51 -12.83 -1.98
CA VAL A 171 -5.97 -12.12 -0.79
C VAL A 171 -5.77 -10.63 -1.06
N ASN A 172 -6.87 -9.93 -1.35
CA ASN A 172 -6.88 -8.48 -1.31
C ASN A 172 -6.81 -8.06 0.15
N MET A 173 -5.60 -7.84 0.67
CA MET A 173 -5.46 -7.18 1.96
C MET A 173 -5.86 -5.73 1.77
N LYS A 174 -7.11 -5.40 2.16
CA LYS A 174 -7.44 -4.03 2.53
C LYS A 174 -6.50 -3.66 3.67
N THR A 175 -5.56 -2.76 3.37
CA THR A 175 -4.83 -1.95 4.33
C THR A 175 -4.22 -2.77 5.46
N LEU A 176 -2.96 -3.22 5.30
CA LEU A 176 -2.10 -3.35 6.46
C LEU A 176 -1.93 -1.92 7.00
N GLN A 177 -2.84 -1.50 7.87
CA GLN A 177 -2.56 -0.41 8.78
C GLN A 177 -1.23 -0.78 9.42
N SER A 178 -0.30 0.17 9.43
CA SER A 178 0.72 0.22 10.46
C SER A 178 -0.01 0.36 11.79
N THR A 179 -0.58 -0.74 12.29
CA THR A 179 -0.94 -0.85 13.69
C THR A 179 0.38 -0.72 14.42
N ASP A 180 0.40 0.20 15.36
CA ASP A 180 1.55 0.64 16.12
C ASP A 180 2.53 -0.49 16.43
N MET A 181 3.82 -0.24 16.15
CA MET A 181 4.95 -1.10 16.53
C MET A 181 5.20 -1.09 18.06
N ASP A 182 4.14 -1.24 18.85
CA ASP A 182 4.19 -1.36 20.31
C ASP A 182 3.60 -2.69 20.82
N ASP A 183 3.23 -3.64 19.94
CA ASP A 183 2.89 -5.02 20.33
C ASP A 183 4.08 -5.98 20.09
N PRO A 184 4.83 -6.38 21.14
CA PRO A 184 5.98 -7.29 21.01
C PRO A 184 5.60 -8.76 20.76
N ASN A 185 4.40 -9.04 20.23
CA ASN A 185 3.90 -10.42 20.10
C ASN A 185 3.58 -10.87 18.66
N PHE A 186 4.23 -10.30 17.65
CA PHE A 186 4.25 -10.87 16.29
C PHE A 186 5.36 -11.90 16.12
N ASP A 187 5.21 -13.03 16.82
CA ASP A 187 6.03 -14.23 16.61
C ASP A 187 5.11 -15.44 16.42
N LYS A 188 4.25 -15.39 15.38
CA LYS A 188 3.70 -16.57 14.67
C LYS A 188 2.67 -16.17 13.61
N ILE A 189 3.09 -16.16 12.34
CA ILE A 189 2.17 -16.55 11.27
C ILE A 189 2.09 -18.08 11.35
N ILE A 190 1.02 -18.59 11.99
CA ILE A 190 0.72 -20.03 11.97
C ILE A 190 0.12 -20.34 10.61
N VAL A 191 0.90 -20.98 9.75
CA VAL A 191 0.36 -21.69 8.59
C VAL A 191 -0.47 -22.84 9.13
N HIS A 192 -1.80 -22.74 9.00
CA HIS A 192 -2.68 -23.87 9.21
C HIS A 192 -2.50 -24.85 8.04
N ASN A 193 -1.60 -25.82 8.21
CA ASN A 193 -1.48 -26.94 7.29
C ASN A 193 -2.75 -27.79 7.43
N GLN A 194 -3.68 -27.67 6.48
CA GLN A 194 -4.91 -28.44 6.49
C GLN A 194 -4.60 -29.91 6.17
N ASP A 195 -5.16 -30.78 7.02
CA ASP A 195 -5.33 -32.23 6.92
C ASP A 195 -4.73 -32.95 5.71
N VAL A 196 -3.61 -33.65 5.93
CA VAL A 196 -3.26 -34.83 5.15
C VAL A 196 -3.84 -36.05 5.88
N THR A 197 -5.01 -36.54 5.44
CA THR A 197 -5.52 -37.83 5.89
C THR A 197 -4.80 -38.95 5.14
N ILE A 198 -3.75 -39.50 5.73
CA ILE A 198 -3.17 -40.76 5.24
C ILE A 198 -4.07 -41.90 5.74
N GLN A 199 -5.02 -42.35 4.90
CA GLN A 199 -5.66 -43.64 5.11
C GLN A 199 -4.64 -44.74 4.84
N GLY A 200 -3.99 -45.20 5.92
CA GLY A 200 -3.18 -46.42 5.89
C GLY A 200 -4.10 -47.63 5.76
N SER A 201 -4.03 -48.28 4.60
CA SER A 201 -4.69 -49.56 4.34
C SER A 201 -4.12 -50.63 5.27
N GLU A 202 -5.01 -51.23 6.05
CA GLU A 202 -4.79 -52.43 6.83
C GLU A 202 -4.62 -53.63 5.87
N CYS A 203 -3.45 -54.28 5.89
CA CYS A 203 -3.27 -55.58 5.27
C CYS A 203 -3.00 -56.61 6.37
N ILE A 204 -4.04 -57.38 6.70
CA ILE A 204 -3.96 -58.62 7.47
C ILE A 204 -3.51 -59.73 6.51
N GLY A 205 -2.49 -60.49 6.90
CA GLY A 205 -2.01 -61.68 6.21
C GLY A 205 -0.73 -62.21 6.82
#